data_AF-A0A947ETS7-F1
#
_entry.id   AF-A0A947ETS7-F1
#
_cell.length_a   1.000
_cell.length_b   1.000
_cell.length_c   1.000
_cell.angle_alpha   90.00
_cell.angle_beta   90.00
_cell.angle_gamma   90.00
#
_symmetry.space_group_name_H-M   'P 1'
#
loop_
_entity.id
_entity.type
_entity.pdbx_description
1 polymer ?
#
loop_
_entity_poly.entity_id
_entity_poly.type
_entity_poly.pdbx_seq_one_letter_code
_entity_poly.pdbx_strand_id
1 'polypeptide(L)' 'GYEIEFAETSLSFRLNVNNVTDEIYISEADTNRLAGPGDDTYDGINTSNRVFFGWGRTWNAVVRYNF' A
#
# COMPACT_ATOMS: atom_id res chain seq x y z
N GLY A 1 13.84 11.15 -6.69
CA GLY A 1 13.29 12.03 -7.75
C GLY A 1 14.43 12.45 -8.63
N TYR A 2 14.15 12.78 -9.89
CA TYR A 2 15.12 13.27 -10.85
C TYR A 2 14.73 14.68 -11.30
N GLU A 3 15.69 15.54 -11.57
CA GLU A 3 15.44 16.92 -12.01
C GLU A 3 16.37 17.27 -13.17
N ILE A 4 15.80 17.98 -14.14
CA ILE A 4 16.51 18.53 -15.29
C ILE A 4 16.41 20.05 -15.17
N GLU A 5 17.55 20.72 -15.15
CA GLU A 5 17.64 22.17 -15.13
C GLU A 5 17.85 22.72 -16.55
N PHE A 6 17.14 23.79 -16.87
CA PHE A 6 17.33 24.64 -18.03
C PHE A 6 17.79 26.03 -17.55
N ALA A 7 18.19 26.90 -18.47
CA ALA A 7 18.77 28.20 -18.12
C ALA A 7 17.87 29.06 -17.19
N GLU A 8 16.55 28.97 -17.36
CA GLU A 8 15.57 29.74 -16.58
C GLU A 8 14.46 28.87 -15.97
N THR A 9 14.40 27.57 -16.29
CA THR A 9 13.28 26.69 -15.91
C THR A 9 13.78 25.33 -15.43
N SER A 10 12.92 24.55 -14.76
CA SER A 10 13.26 23.17 -14.40
C SER A 10 12.10 22.19 -14.58
N LEU A 11 12.46 20.93 -14.83
CA LEU A 11 11.53 19.81 -14.95
C LEU A 11 11.91 18.72 -13.95
N SER A 12 11.04 18.47 -12.97
CA SER A 12 11.25 17.44 -11.94
C SER A 12 10.30 16.25 -12.14
N PHE A 13 10.84 15.04 -11.98
CA PHE A 13 10.13 13.76 -12.01
C PHE A 13 10.26 13.06 -10.66
N ARG A 14 9.15 12.54 -10.12
CA ARG A 14 9.16 11.72 -8.90
C ARG A 14 8.30 10.47 -9.10
N LEU A 15 8.84 9.35 -8.65
CA LEU A 15 8.13 8.09 -8.53
C LEU A 15 8.23 7.63 -7.07
N ASN A 16 7.09 7.23 -6.51
CA ASN A 16 7.00 6.63 -5.18
C ASN A 16 6.29 5.29 -5.30
N VAL A 17 6.82 4.28 -4.62
CA VAL A 17 6.26 2.94 -4.54
C VAL A 17 5.91 2.69 -3.08
N ASN A 18 4.65 2.38 -2.81
CA ASN A 18 4.24 1.91 -1.49
C ASN A 18 4.04 0.40 -1.53
N ASN A 19 4.20 -0.23 -0.36
CA ASN A 19 4.21 -1.68 -0.21
C ASN A 19 5.25 -2.33 -1.15
N VAL A 20 6.54 -2.04 -0.87
CA VAL A 20 7.66 -2.42 -1.74
C VAL A 20 7.92 -3.93 -1.77
N THR A 21 7.35 -4.71 -0.85
CA THR A 21 7.42 -6.17 -0.84
C THR A 21 6.15 -6.85 -1.38
N ASP A 22 5.10 -6.07 -1.68
CA ASP A 22 3.77 -6.59 -2.03
C ASP A 22 3.17 -7.48 -0.93
N GLU A 23 3.37 -7.06 0.32
CA GLU A 23 2.83 -7.73 1.50
C GLU A 23 1.30 -7.68 1.50
N ILE A 24 0.67 -8.83 1.74
CA ILE A 24 -0.77 -8.92 1.98
C ILE A 24 -1.01 -8.77 3.47
N TYR A 25 -1.82 -7.78 3.86
CA TYR A 25 -2.12 -7.52 5.26
C TYR A 25 -3.57 -7.10 5.44
N ILE A 26 -4.13 -7.36 6.62
CA ILE A 26 -5.46 -6.90 7.00
C ILE A 26 -5.34 -5.45 7.45
N SER A 27 -6.02 -4.53 6.76
CA SER A 27 -6.02 -3.10 7.11
C SER A 27 -7.13 -2.73 8.09
N GLU A 28 -8.26 -3.45 8.02
CA GLU A 28 -9.44 -3.19 8.83
C GLU A 28 -10.21 -4.48 9.10
N ALA A 29 -10.93 -4.53 10.23
CA ALA A 29 -11.76 -5.65 10.63
C ALA A 29 -13.12 -5.16 11.14
N ASP A 30 -14.19 -5.73 10.61
CA ASP A 30 -15.58 -5.42 11.00
C ASP A 30 -16.08 -6.32 12.14
N THR A 31 -15.47 -7.49 12.32
CA THR A 31 -15.86 -8.47 13.32
C THR A 31 -14.65 -8.99 14.08
N ASN A 32 -14.89 -9.49 15.30
CA ASN A 32 -13.84 -10.01 16.16
C ASN A 32 -14.26 -11.35 16.82
N ARG A 33 -14.30 -12.40 16.02
CA ARG A 33 -14.51 -13.79 16.47
C ARG A 33 -13.16 -14.38 16.83
N LEU A 34 -13.01 -14.79 18.10
CA LEU A 34 -11.81 -15.47 18.58
C LEU A 34 -11.69 -16.84 17.93
N ALA A 35 -10.48 -17.20 17.48
CA ALA A 35 -10.20 -18.54 16.98
C ALA A 35 -10.14 -19.56 18.13
N GLY A 36 -10.82 -20.68 17.98
CA GLY A 36 -10.81 -21.82 18.88
C GLY A 36 -10.23 -23.10 18.24
N PRO A 37 -10.05 -24.17 19.02
CA PRO A 37 -9.59 -25.45 18.50
C PRO A 37 -10.55 -26.02 17.44
N GLY A 38 -10.01 -26.32 16.25
CA GLY A 38 -10.80 -26.87 15.13
C GLY A 38 -11.39 -25.81 14.20
N ASP A 39 -11.22 -24.52 14.48
CA ASP A 39 -11.60 -23.45 13.55
C ASP A 39 -10.59 -23.34 12.40
N ASP A 40 -11.10 -23.01 11.21
CA ASP A 40 -10.26 -22.57 10.11
C ASP A 40 -9.67 -21.19 10.41
N THR A 41 -8.37 -21.05 10.24
CA THR A 41 -7.65 -19.80 10.49
C THR A 41 -6.79 -19.37 9.31
N TYR A 42 -6.65 -18.06 9.15
CA TYR A 42 -5.68 -17.41 8.28
C TYR A 42 -4.77 -16.57 9.16
N ASP A 43 -3.49 -16.92 9.25
CA ASP A 43 -2.48 -16.29 10.12
C ASP A 43 -2.95 -16.12 11.59
N GLY A 44 -3.65 -17.14 12.10
CA GLY A 44 -4.17 -17.18 13.47
C GLY A 44 -5.50 -16.44 13.67
N ILE A 45 -6.05 -15.80 12.63
CA ILE A 45 -7.37 -15.15 12.66
C ILE A 45 -8.43 -16.12 12.17
N ASN A 46 -9.54 -16.25 12.91
CA ASN A 46 -10.67 -17.08 12.49
C ASN A 46 -11.23 -16.55 11.14
N THR A 47 -11.32 -17.43 10.13
CA THR A 47 -11.69 -17.07 8.74
C THR A 47 -13.14 -16.61 8.58
N SER A 48 -13.99 -16.84 9.59
CA SER A 48 -15.36 -16.28 9.62
C SER A 48 -15.40 -14.79 9.98
N ASN A 49 -14.26 -14.17 10.27
CA ASN A 49 -14.18 -12.72 10.44
C ASN A 49 -14.28 -11.99 9.10
N ARG A 50 -15.05 -10.89 9.09
CA ARG A 50 -15.07 -9.98 7.95
C ARG A 50 -13.96 -8.96 8.11
N VAL A 51 -13.01 -9.00 7.19
CA VAL A 51 -11.84 -8.12 7.15
C VAL A 51 -11.68 -7.52 5.77
N PHE A 52 -10.99 -6.38 5.73
CA PHE A 52 -10.60 -5.72 4.49
C PHE A 52 -9.08 -5.77 4.39
N PHE A 53 -8.60 -6.32 3.28
CA PHE A 53 -7.18 -6.31 2.97
C PHE A 53 -6.74 -4.92 2.53
N GLY A 54 -5.55 -4.54 2.98
CA GLY A 54 -4.92 -3.32 2.54
C GLY A 54 -4.57 -3.35 1.05
N TRP A 55 -4.26 -2.18 0.51
CA TRP A 55 -3.78 -2.07 -0.86
C TRP A 55 -2.44 -2.82 -0.99
N GLY A 56 -2.32 -3.62 -2.05
CA GLY A 56 -1.04 -4.21 -2.46
C GLY A 56 -0.05 -3.13 -2.91
N ARG A 57 0.91 -3.50 -3.74
CA ARG A 57 1.85 -2.52 -4.31
C ARG A 57 1.13 -1.41 -5.08
N THR A 58 1.42 -0.17 -4.72
CA THR A 58 0.90 1.02 -5.43
C THR A 58 2.04 1.93 -5.89
N TRP A 59 1.80 2.64 -7.00
CA TRP A 59 2.78 3.51 -7.66
C TRP A 59 2.19 4.91 -7.81
N ASN A 60 2.95 5.92 -7.39
CA ASN A 60 2.58 7.33 -7.51
C ASN A 60 3.65 8.05 -8.34
N ALA A 61 3.24 8.63 -9.47
CA ALA A 61 4.12 9.37 -10.37
C ALA A 61 3.73 10.85 -10.42
N VAL A 62 4.73 11.73 -10.38
CA VAL A 62 4.54 13.18 -10.42
C VAL A 62 5.54 13.79 -11.38
N VAL A 63 5.05 14.72 -12.21
CA VAL A 63 5.86 15.63 -13.03
C VAL A 63 5.58 17.06 -12.59
N ARG A 64 6.63 17.84 -12.36
CA ARG A 64 6.53 19.27 -12.04
C ARG A 64 7.39 20.07 -13.01
N TYR A 65 6.79 21.08 -13.63
CA TYR A 65 7.49 22.09 -14.40
C TYR A 65 7.50 23.40 -13.63
N ASN A 66 8.67 24.01 -13.46
CA ASN A 66 8.85 25.30 -12.79
C ASN A 66 9.26 26.35 -13.84
N PHE A 67 8.55 27.48 -13.84
CA PHE A 67 8.77 28.64 -14.71
C PHE A 67 9.65 29.68 -14.05
#